data_AF-A0A497J8K7-F1
#
_entry.id   AF-A0A497J8K7-F1
#
_cell.length_a   1.000
_cell.length_b   1.000
_cell.length_c   1.000
_cell.angle_alpha   90.00
_cell.angle_beta   90.00
_cell.angle_gamma   90.00
#
_symmetry.space_group_name_H-M   'P 1'
#
loop_
_entity.id
_entity.type
_entity.pdbx_description
1 polymer ?
#
loop_
_entity_poly.entity_id
_entity_poly.type
_entity_poly.pdbx_seq_one_letter_code
_entity_poly.pdbx_strand_id
1 'polypeptide(L)' 'MLSVFNPGEKLTAQEIVRRLKKRGYEINPKHLAMFIFHEMQYKYIKIEKDGKKCFYLLN' A
#
# COMPACT_ATOMS: atom_id res chain seq x y z
N MET A 1 5.79 6.08 -0.32
CA MET A 1 4.65 5.16 -0.44
C MET A 1 3.53 5.54 0.53
N LEU A 2 3.84 5.78 1.81
CA LEU A 2 2.88 6.17 2.86
C LEU A 2 1.99 7.37 2.52
N SER A 3 2.47 8.33 1.74
CA SER A 3 1.69 9.54 1.37
C SER A 3 0.45 9.26 0.51
N VAL A 4 0.26 8.02 0.01
CA VAL A 4 -0.93 7.66 -0.80
C VAL A 4 -2.14 7.25 0.03
N PHE A 5 -1.95 7.04 1.33
CA PHE A 5 -3.01 6.77 2.28
C PHE A 5 -3.52 8.08 2.89
N ASN A 6 -4.84 8.20 3.03
CA ASN A 6 -5.43 9.19 3.91
C ASN A 6 -5.51 8.65 5.37
N PRO A 7 -5.66 9.52 6.38
CA PRO A 7 -5.80 9.08 7.77
C PRO A 7 -6.93 8.07 7.96
N GLY A 8 -6.63 6.91 8.57
CA GLY A 8 -7.59 5.84 8.84
C GLY A 8 -8.06 5.04 7.61
N GLU A 9 -7.51 5.30 6.43
CA GLU A 9 -7.93 4.68 5.19
C GLU A 9 -7.29 3.30 4.98
N LYS A 10 -8.09 2.37 4.42
CA LYS A 10 -7.65 1.04 4.00
C LYS A 10 -7.57 0.97 2.48
N LEU A 11 -6.43 0.61 1.94
CA LEU A 11 -6.22 0.50 0.50
C LEU A 11 -5.86 -0.92 0.08
N THR A 12 -6.33 -1.35 -1.07
CA THR A 12 -5.81 -2.57 -1.72
C THR A 12 -4.51 -2.26 -2.45
N ALA A 13 -3.71 -3.31 -2.74
CA ALA A 13 -2.50 -3.15 -3.55
C ALA A 13 -2.78 -2.47 -4.90
N GLN A 14 -3.90 -2.79 -5.54
CA GLN A 14 -4.31 -2.16 -6.81
C GLN A 14 -4.58 -0.66 -6.66
N GLU A 15 -5.25 -0.24 -5.58
CA GLU A 15 -5.54 1.17 -5.34
C GLU A 15 -4.26 1.95 -5.01
N ILE A 16 -3.32 1.35 -4.26
CA ILE A 16 -2.00 1.94 -4.00
C ILE A 16 -1.27 2.19 -5.33
N VAL A 17 -1.21 1.19 -6.22
CA VAL A 17 -0.58 1.35 -7.55
C VAL A 17 -1.28 2.45 -8.36
N ARG A 18 -2.62 2.47 -8.35
CA ARG A 18 -3.40 3.48 -9.08
C ARG A 18 -3.08 4.89 -8.61
N ARG A 19 -2.99 5.11 -7.29
CA ARG A 19 -2.67 6.41 -6.70
C ARG A 19 -1.23 6.82 -6.96
N LEU A 20 -0.28 5.87 -6.91
CA LEU A 20 1.12 6.14 -7.23
C LEU A 20 1.27 6.55 -8.70
N LYS A 21 0.61 5.85 -9.62
CA LYS A 21 0.58 6.22 -11.05
C LYS A 21 -0.01 7.61 -11.28
N LYS A 22 -1.12 7.95 -10.60
CA LYS A 22 -1.72 9.29 -10.68
C LYS A 22 -0.78 10.41 -10.21
N ARG A 23 0.18 10.11 -9.34
CA ARG A 23 1.20 11.06 -8.87
C ARG A 23 2.47 11.08 -9.74
N GLY A 24 2.47 10.37 -10.86
CA GLY A 24 3.59 10.32 -11.80
C GLY A 24 4.63 9.23 -11.50
N TYR A 25 4.37 8.33 -10.56
CA TYR A 25 5.29 7.22 -10.29
C TYR A 25 5.02 6.03 -11.21
N GLU A 26 6.05 5.56 -11.91
CA GLU A 26 6.02 4.29 -12.63
C GLU A 26 6.39 3.14 -11.70
N ILE A 27 5.37 2.42 -11.22
CA ILE A 27 5.56 1.29 -10.31
C ILE A 27 5.18 -0.03 -10.99
N ASN A 28 6.15 -0.93 -11.01
CA ASN A 28 5.97 -2.34 -11.31
C ASN A 28 5.38 -3.05 -10.06
N PRO A 29 4.39 -3.94 -10.21
CA PRO A 29 3.85 -4.74 -9.11
C PRO A 29 4.91 -5.43 -8.22
N LYS A 30 6.05 -5.86 -8.78
CA LYS A 30 7.15 -6.44 -8.00
C LYS A 30 7.80 -5.42 -7.04
N HIS A 31 7.96 -4.17 -7.49
CA HIS A 31 8.50 -3.10 -6.67
C HIS A 31 7.53 -2.73 -5.55
N LEU A 32 6.21 -2.75 -5.82
CA LEU A 32 5.20 -2.50 -4.80
C LEU A 32 5.30 -3.50 -3.64
N ALA A 33 5.43 -4.80 -3.94
CA ALA A 33 5.56 -5.82 -2.91
C ALA A 33 6.78 -5.56 -2.01
N MET A 34 7.90 -5.15 -2.61
CA MET A 34 9.12 -4.80 -1.89
C MET A 34 8.92 -3.56 -0.99
N PHE A 35 8.26 -2.50 -1.49
CA PHE A 35 7.95 -1.31 -0.69
C PHE A 35 7.01 -1.64 0.47
N ILE A 36 5.94 -2.40 0.22
CA ILE A 36 5.01 -2.82 1.27
C ILE A 36 5.74 -3.62 2.34
N PHE A 37 6.57 -4.58 1.93
CA PHE A 37 7.36 -5.38 2.86
C PHE A 37 8.30 -4.51 3.69
N HIS A 38 8.99 -3.56 3.07
CA HIS A 38 9.85 -2.60 3.75
C HIS A 38 9.08 -1.79 4.80
N GLU A 39 7.99 -1.12 4.42
CA GLU A 39 7.20 -0.30 5.36
C GLU A 39 6.57 -1.12 6.49
N MET A 40 6.25 -2.39 6.26
CA MET A 40 5.79 -3.31 7.30
C MET A 40 6.88 -3.64 8.32
N GLN A 41 8.15 -3.79 7.92
CA GLN A 41 9.26 -4.03 8.84
C GLN A 41 9.39 -2.88 9.84
N TYR A 42 9.18 -1.65 9.37
CA TYR A 42 9.19 -0.45 10.21
C TYR A 42 7.86 -0.18 10.93
N LYS A 43 6.89 -1.11 10.85
CA LYS A 43 5.57 -1.02 11.49
C LYS A 43 4.75 0.21 11.08
N TYR A 44 5.01 0.79 9.91
CA TYR A 44 4.18 1.91 9.39
C TYR A 44 2.91 1.42 8.71
N ILE A 45 2.86 0.16 8.30
CA ILE A 45 1.71 -0.42 7.60
C ILE A 45 1.27 -1.71 8.29
N LYS A 46 -0.04 -1.82 8.54
CA LYS A 46 -0.71 -3.04 8.97
C LYS A 46 -1.47 -3.68 7.80
N ILE A 47 -1.43 -5.01 7.71
CA ILE A 47 -2.26 -5.77 6.76
C ILE A 47 -3.50 -6.27 7.49
N GLU A 48 -4.66 -6.06 6.87
CA GLU A 48 -5.91 -6.70 7.25
C GLU A 48 -6.45 -7.54 6.09
N LYS A 49 -6.89 -8.77 6.41
CA LYS A 49 -7.46 -9.69 5.42
C LYS A 49 -8.97 -9.73 5.60
N ASP A 50 -9.69 -9.57 4.50
CA ASP A 50 -11.14 -9.72 4.45
C ASP A 50 -11.49 -10.70 3.33
N GLY A 51 -11.76 -11.94 3.72
CA GLY A 51 -11.89 -13.07 2.81
C GLY A 51 -10.65 -13.24 1.93
N LYS A 52 -10.80 -13.03 0.61
CA LYS A 52 -9.71 -13.13 -0.38
C LYS A 52 -8.98 -11.81 -0.63
N LYS A 53 -9.42 -10.70 -0.02
CA LYS A 53 -8.85 -9.37 -0.23
C LYS A 53 -7.87 -9.03 0.89
N CYS A 54 -6.75 -8.41 0.51
CA CYS A 54 -5.77 -7.85 1.43
C CYS A 54 -5.87 -6.32 1.39
N PHE A 55 -5.99 -5.72 2.56
CA PHE A 55 -6.01 -4.30 2.79
C PHE A 55 -4.76 -3.88 3.56
N TYR A 56 -4.24 -2.71 3.20
CA TYR A 56 -3.10 -2.06 3.84
C TYR A 56 -3.60 -0.79 4.50
N LEU A 57 -3.14 -0.53 5.71
CA LEU A 57 -3.56 0.60 6.55
C LEU A 57 -2.32 1.22 7.21
N LEU A 58 -2.28 2.54 7.32
CA LEU A 58 -1.22 3.23 8.08
C LEU A 58 -1.40 2.96 9.59
N ASN A 59 -0.31 2.59 10.26
CA ASN A 59 -0.28 2.41 11.71
C ASN A 59 0.06 3.70 12.45
#